data_AF-A0A959D239-F1
#
_entry.id   AF-A0A959D239-F1
#
_cell.length_a   1.000
_cell.length_b   1.000
_cell.length_c   1.000
_cell.angle_alpha   90.00
_cell.angle_beta   90.00
_cell.angle_gamma   90.00
#
_symmetry.space_group_name_H-M   'P 1'
#
loop_
_entity.id
_entity.type
_entity.pdbx_description
1 polymer ?
#
loop_
_entity_poly.entity_id
_entity_poly.type
_entity_poly.pdbx_seq_one_letter_code
_entity_poly.pdbx_strand_id
1 'polypeptide(L)' 'LKCVVEDNGIGREKAAQLQRASVFKRPSRGSTIINERIQAIEGAELNIIDLKDNGGQPRGTRIEILLPKKTL' A
#
# COMPACT_ATOMS: atom_id res chain seq x y z
N LEU A 1 -5.05 9.06 -14.62
CA LEU A 1 -3.58 9.09 -14.38
C LEU A 1 -3.23 7.84 -13.59
N LYS A 2 -2.21 7.07 -13.99
CA LYS A 2 -1.69 5.95 -13.19
C LYS A 2 -0.37 6.38 -12.56
N CYS A 3 -0.28 6.30 -11.23
CA CYS A 3 0.94 6.50 -10.47
C CYS A 3 1.36 5.17 -9.86
N VAL A 4 2.64 4.82 -9.96
CA VAL A 4 3.20 3.59 -9.40
C VAL A 4 4.41 3.95 -8.55
N VAL A 5 4.44 3.43 -7.32
CA VAL A 5 5.55 3.57 -6.38
C VAL A 5 5.97 2.18 -5.93
N GLU A 6 7.26 1.90 -5.97
CA GLU A 6 7.84 0.64 -5.50
C GLU A 6 8.90 0.92 -4.45
N ASP A 7 8.83 0.17 -3.35
CA ASP A 7 9.90 0.05 -2.36
C ASP A 7 10.45 -1.38 -2.37
N ASN A 8 11.70 -1.56 -1.97
CA ASN A 8 12.39 -2.85 -1.83
C ASN A 8 12.49 -3.28 -0.36
N GLY A 9 11.59 -2.79 0.50
CA GLY A 9 11.57 -3.09 1.93
C GLY A 9 11.07 -4.49 2.24
N ILE A 10 10.66 -4.71 3.50
CA ILE A 10 10.18 -6.02 3.97
C ILE A 10 8.77 -6.40 3.47
N GLY A 11 8.07 -5.49 2.78
CA GLY A 11 6.66 -5.68 2.41
C GLY A 11 5.70 -5.44 3.58
N ARG A 12 4.47 -5.04 3.26
CA ARG A 12 3.41 -4.78 4.25
C ARG A 12 2.89 -6.06 4.87
N GLU A 13 2.82 -7.16 4.13
CA GLU A 13 2.40 -8.46 4.68
C GLU A 13 3.32 -8.88 5.84
N LYS A 14 4.64 -8.84 5.64
CA LYS A 14 5.62 -9.21 6.68
C LYS A 14 5.60 -8.22 7.85
N ALA A 15 5.48 -6.93 7.57
CA ALA A 15 5.34 -5.91 8.61
C ALA A 15 4.09 -6.15 9.48
N ALA A 16 2.95 -6.51 8.87
CA ALA A 16 1.72 -6.83 9.58
C ALA A 16 1.85 -8.11 10.43
N GLN A 17 2.56 -9.13 9.94
CA GLN A 17 2.87 -10.33 10.73
C GLN A 17 3.69 -9.97 11.99
N LEU A 18 4.75 -9.16 11.84
CA LEU A 18 5.57 -8.69 12.96
C LEU A 18 4.76 -7.83 13.94
N GLN A 19 3.89 -6.97 13.42
CA GLN A 19 3.03 -6.13 14.25
C GLN A 19 1.99 -6.94 15.05
N ARG A 20 1.42 -8.01 14.48
CA ARG A 20 0.51 -8.91 15.21
C ARG A 20 1.20 -9.60 16.39
N ALA A 21 2.48 -9.94 16.23
CA ALA A 21 3.32 -10.53 17.28
C ALA A 21 3.79 -9.50 18.33
N SER A 22 3.67 -8.20 18.05
CA SER A 22 4.05 -7.12 18.96
C SER A 22 2.98 -6.85 20.02
N VAL A 23 3.42 -6.50 21.23
CA VAL A 23 2.56 -5.97 22.31
C VAL A 23 2.01 -4.58 21.94
N PHE A 24 2.71 -3.84 21.08
CA PHE A 24 2.31 -2.51 20.61
C PHE A 24 1.51 -2.59 19.31
N LYS A 25 0.19 -2.77 19.44
CA LYS A 25 -0.75 -2.77 18.33
C LYS A 25 -1.25 -1.36 18.05
N ARG A 26 -0.59 -0.62 17.15
CA ARG A 26 -1.09 0.66 16.65
C ARG A 26 -1.17 0.67 15.13
N PRO A 27 -2.35 0.87 14.52
CA PRO A 27 -2.43 0.99 13.07
C PRO A 27 -1.57 2.14 12.57
N SER A 28 -1.00 1.99 11.37
CA SER A 28 -0.27 3.07 10.72
C SER A 28 -1.24 4.20 10.37
N ARG A 29 -1.13 5.33 11.08
CA ARG A 29 -1.93 6.54 10.82
C ARG A 29 -1.80 7.00 9.37
N GLY A 30 -0.62 6.83 8.77
CA GLY A 30 -0.38 7.17 7.37
C GLY A 30 -1.26 6.37 6.41
N SER A 31 -1.46 5.07 6.66
CA SER A 31 -2.33 4.25 5.81
C SER A 31 -3.80 4.64 5.93
N THR A 32 -4.25 4.98 7.14
CA THR A 32 -5.61 5.50 7.37
C THR A 32 -5.85 6.79 6.60
N ILE A 33 -4.95 7.77 6.72
CA ILE A 33 -5.07 9.06 6.03
C ILE A 33 -5.07 8.88 4.50
N ILE A 34 -4.23 7.97 3.97
CA ILE A 34 -4.21 7.70 2.53
C ILE A 34 -5.54 7.10 2.07
N ASN A 35 -6.08 6.11 2.79
CA ASN A 35 -7.37 5.50 2.46
C ASN A 35 -8.49 6.53 2.46
N GLU A 36 -8.57 7.37 3.49
CA GLU A 36 -9.57 8.45 3.57
C GLU A 36 -9.48 9.40 2.37
N ARG A 37 -8.25 9.79 1.98
CA ARG A 37 -8.02 10.68 0.84
C ARG A 37 -8.40 10.05 -0.51
N ILE A 38 -8.10 8.78 -0.70
CA ILE A 38 -8.45 8.07 -1.94
C ILE A 38 -9.98 7.91 -2.03
N GLN A 39 -10.65 7.54 -0.94
CA GLN A 39 -12.11 7.40 -0.91
C GLN A 39 -12.84 8.73 -1.17
N ALA A 40 -12.23 9.86 -0.84
CA ALA A 40 -12.79 11.18 -1.14
C ALA A 40 -12.71 11.57 -2.63
N ILE A 41 -11.97 10.83 -3.46
CA ILE A 41 -11.83 11.08 -4.89
C ILE A 41 -12.66 10.05 -5.65
N GLU A 42 -13.80 10.48 -6.20
CA GLU A 42 -14.67 9.60 -6.99
C GLU A 42 -13.93 9.01 -8.19
N GLY A 43 -14.00 7.68 -8.35
CA GLY A 43 -13.30 6.96 -9.41
C GLY A 43 -11.80 6.81 -9.22
N ALA A 44 -11.25 7.15 -8.05
CA ALA A 44 -9.88 6.79 -7.70
C ALA A 44 -9.78 5.36 -7.16
N GLU A 45 -8.68 4.68 -7.47
CA GLU A 45 -8.38 3.33 -6.98
C GLU A 45 -6.98 3.28 -6.38
N LEU A 46 -6.83 2.50 -5.31
CA LEU A 46 -5.56 2.23 -4.64
C LEU A 46 -5.35 0.72 -4.57
N ASN A 47 -4.29 0.23 -5.20
CA ASN A 47 -3.86 -1.16 -5.12
C ASN A 47 -2.52 -1.25 -4.37
N ILE A 48 -2.45 -2.17 -3.41
CA ILE A 48 -1.26 -2.45 -2.61
C ILE A 48 -0.87 -3.90 -2.86
N ILE A 49 0.31 -4.11 -3.43
CA ILE A 49 0.78 -5.41 -3.91
C ILE A 49 2.10 -5.71 -3.21
N ASP A 50 2.10 -6.74 -2.34
CA ASP A 50 3.34 -7.26 -1.77
C ASP A 50 4.13 -8.03 -2.83
N LEU A 51 5.39 -7.65 -3.02
CA LEU A 51 6.29 -8.29 -3.97
C LEU A 51 7.04 -9.43 -3.28
N LYS A 52 7.14 -10.57 -3.95
CA LYS A 52 7.94 -11.72 -3.51
C LYS A 52 8.94 -12.10 -4.60
N ASP A 53 10.11 -12.59 -4.19
CA ASP A 53 11.07 -13.18 -5.12
C ASP A 53 10.68 -14.61 -5.51
N ASN A 54 11.50 -15.26 -6.34
CA ASN A 54 11.27 -16.63 -6.79
C ASN A 54 11.32 -17.66 -5.63
N GLY A 55 11.92 -17.30 -4.49
CA GLY A 55 11.96 -18.10 -3.27
C GLY A 55 10.80 -17.81 -2.31
N GLY A 56 9.85 -16.94 -2.71
CA GLY A 56 8.72 -16.53 -1.87
C GLY A 56 9.10 -15.53 -0.77
N GLN A 57 10.33 -15.02 -0.76
CA GLN A 57 10.78 -14.05 0.22
C GLN A 57 10.26 -12.65 -0.14
N PRO A 58 9.88 -11.84 0.86
CA PRO A 58 9.43 -10.48 0.60
C PRO A 58 10.53 -9.65 -0.06
N ARG A 59 10.14 -8.93 -1.12
CA ARG A 59 11.02 -8.07 -1.91
C ARG A 59 10.48 -6.64 -2.01
N GLY A 60 9.63 -6.25 -1.07
CA GLY A 60 9.06 -4.91 -0.96
C GLY A 60 7.59 -4.82 -1.35
N THR A 61 7.13 -3.60 -1.61
CA THR A 61 5.72 -3.30 -1.91
C THR A 61 5.62 -2.47 -3.19
N ARG A 62 4.67 -2.82 -4.05
CA ARG A 62 4.20 -1.95 -5.14
C ARG A 62 2.87 -1.31 -4.75
N ILE A 63 2.80 0.01 -4.86
CA ILE A 63 1.59 0.81 -4.70
C ILE A 63 1.18 1.34 -6.07
N GLU A 64 -0.05 1.07 -6.48
CA GLU A 64 -0.63 1.65 -7.69
C GLU A 64 -1.80 2.54 -7.33
N ILE A 65 -1.79 3.78 -7.81
CA ILE A 65 -2.88 4.74 -7.63
C ILE A 65 -3.42 5.09 -9.02
N LEU A 66 -4.70 4.79 -9.26
CA LEU A 66 -5.41 5.24 -10.43
C LEU A 66 -6.26 6.45 -10.03
N LEU A 67 -6.07 7.56 -10.73
CA LEU A 67 -6.89 8.77 -10.57
C LEU A 67 -7.69 8.99 -11.85
N PRO A 68 -8.95 9.44 -11.76
CA PRO A 68 -9.71 9.83 -12.94
C PRO A 68 -9.00 10.98 -13.64
N LYS A 69 -8.99 10.98 -14.98
CA LYS A 69 -8.55 12.15 -15.73
C LYS A 69 -9.73 13.12 -15.78
N LYS A 70 -9.49 14.40 -15.45
CA LYS A 70 -10.46 15.44 -15.78
C LYS A 70 -10.47 15.56 -17.29
N THR A 71 -11.59 15.23 -17.93
CA THR A 71 -11.84 15.66 -19.31
C THR A 71 -12.07 17.16 -19.24
N LEU A 72 -11.21 17.93 -19.92
CA LEU A 72 -11.36 19.39 -20.06
C LEU A 72 -12.48 19.69 -21.05
#